data_AF-A0A1Q8Q1K0-F1
#
_entry.id   AF-A0A1Q8Q1K0-F1
#
_cell.length_a   1.000
_cell.length_b   1.000
_cell.length_c   1.000
_cell.angle_alpha   90.00
_cell.angle_beta   90.00
_cell.angle_gamma   90.00
#
_symmetry.space_group_name_H-M   'P 1'
#
loop_
_entity.id
_entity.type
_entity.pdbx_description
1 polymer ?
#
loop_
_entity_poly.entity_id
_entity_poly.type
_entity_poly.pdbx_seq_one_letter_code
_entity_poly.pdbx_strand_id
1 'polypeptide(L)'
;MKRKDGELYYKVQEVAYLINLSPKTLFNLIKIDRQMKENGEDGFLPNPTKINNVQHFKQSQVKEIRAGIAKLKRGDLKQYRTKETTYQKLKQENEELEKKLARLEGIKSENH
;
A
#
# COMPACT_ATOMS: atom_id res chain seq x y z
N MET A 1 8.12 -14.17 -16.23
CA MET A 1 7.02 -15.10 -15.99
C MET A 1 7.59 -16.33 -15.31
N LYS A 2 6.89 -16.89 -14.33
CA LYS A 2 7.29 -18.11 -13.61
C LYS A 2 6.08 -19.03 -13.46
N ARG A 3 6.29 -20.34 -13.46
CA ARG A 3 5.28 -21.32 -13.06
C ARG A 3 5.56 -21.74 -11.62
N LYS A 4 4.51 -21.79 -10.81
CA LYS A 4 4.57 -22.31 -9.43
C LYS A 4 3.24 -23.00 -9.16
N ASP A 5 3.27 -24.23 -8.66
CA ASP A 5 2.08 -25.01 -8.30
C ASP A 5 1.04 -25.13 -9.45
N GLY A 6 1.53 -25.31 -10.69
CA GLY A 6 0.68 -25.39 -11.90
C GLY A 6 0.13 -24.05 -12.39
N GLU A 7 0.24 -22.98 -11.60
CA GLU A 7 -0.23 -21.64 -11.96
C GLU A 7 0.88 -20.77 -12.58
N LEU A 8 0.45 -19.86 -13.44
CA LEU A 8 1.33 -18.91 -14.11
C LEU A 8 1.38 -17.58 -13.34
N TYR A 9 2.60 -17.13 -13.06
CA TYR A 9 2.89 -15.91 -12.31
C TYR A 9 3.65 -14.91 -13.19
N TYR A 10 3.16 -13.69 -13.21
CA TYR A 10 3.74 -12.57 -13.93
C TYR A 10 4.38 -11.57 -12.98
N LYS A 11 5.57 -11.09 -13.32
CA LYS A 11 6.18 -9.95 -12.62
C LYS A 11 5.34 -8.70 -12.84
N VAL A 12 5.50 -7.70 -11.96
CA VAL A 12 4.84 -6.39 -12.09
C VAL A 12 5.00 -5.79 -13.50
N GLN A 13 6.19 -5.87 -14.10
CA GLN A 13 6.44 -5.37 -15.45
C GLN A 13 5.57 -6.05 -16.51
N GLU A 14 5.40 -7.37 -16.40
CA GLU A 14 4.62 -8.17 -17.35
C GLU A 14 3.13 -7.90 -17.18
N VAL A 15 2.65 -7.79 -15.94
CA VAL A 15 1.27 -7.40 -15.65
C VAL A 15 0.98 -6.00 -16.20
N ALA A 16 1.89 -5.04 -16.02
CA ALA A 16 1.73 -3.68 -16.51
C ALA A 16 1.56 -3.65 -18.04
N TYR A 17 2.37 -4.44 -18.75
CA TYR A 17 2.24 -4.61 -20.21
C TYR A 17 0.87 -5.19 -20.58
N LEU A 18 0.42 -6.26 -19.91
CA LEU A 18 -0.87 -6.91 -20.17
C LEU A 18 -2.09 -6.00 -19.93
N ILE A 19 -1.96 -4.94 -19.14
CA ILE A 19 -3.03 -3.98 -18.85
C ILE A 19 -2.79 -2.60 -19.46
N ASN A 20 -1.83 -2.48 -20.39
CA ASN A 20 -1.48 -1.23 -21.08
C ASN A 20 -1.13 -0.06 -20.13
N LEU A 21 -0.40 -0.35 -19.06
CA LEU A 21 0.13 0.65 -18.14
C LEU A 21 1.66 0.66 -18.15
N SER A 22 2.25 1.81 -17.82
CA SER A 22 3.68 1.84 -17.55
C SER A 22 3.98 1.02 -16.28
N PRO A 23 5.11 0.27 -16.24
CA PRO A 23 5.51 -0.44 -15.03
C PRO A 23 5.62 0.45 -13.79
N LYS A 24 6.06 1.71 -13.98
CA LYS A 24 6.14 2.72 -12.93
C LYS A 24 4.77 3.08 -12.37
N THR A 25 3.77 3.22 -13.24
CA THR A 25 2.38 3.50 -12.83
C THR A 25 1.84 2.35 -12.00
N LEU A 26 1.97 1.10 -12.47
CA LEU A 26 1.48 -0.05 -11.72
C LEU A 26 2.20 -0.21 -10.38
N PHE A 27 3.51 0.01 -10.34
CA PHE A 27 4.28 -0.03 -9.10
C PHE A 27 3.78 1.00 -8.07
N ASN A 28 3.49 2.23 -8.51
CA ASN A 28 2.93 3.26 -7.63
C ASN A 28 1.54 2.87 -7.12
N LEU A 29 0.68 2.29 -7.96
CA LEU A 29 -0.64 1.82 -7.56
C LEU A 29 -0.56 0.69 -6.52
N ILE A 30 0.35 -0.26 -6.69
CA ILE A 30 0.61 -1.32 -5.70
C ILE A 30 1.07 -0.73 -4.36
N LYS A 31 1.91 0.31 -4.40
CA LYS A 31 2.35 0.99 -3.19
C LYS A 31 1.18 1.67 -2.47
N ILE A 32 0.32 2.36 -3.21
CA ILE A 32 -0.85 3.03 -2.65
C ILE A 32 -1.85 2.01 -2.08
N ASP A 33 -2.16 0.95 -2.82
CA ASP A 33 -3.03 -0.14 -2.36
C ASP A 33 -2.54 -0.74 -1.02
N ARG A 34 -1.23 -0.92 -0.89
CA ARG A 34 -0.64 -1.38 0.36
C ARG A 34 -0.78 -0.36 1.50
N GLN A 35 -0.60 0.94 1.22
CA GLN A 35 -0.81 1.99 2.21
C GLN A 35 -2.27 2.06 2.67
N MET A 36 -3.24 1.89 1.76
CA MET A 36 -4.66 1.80 2.09
C MET A 36 -4.93 0.65 3.06
N LYS A 37 -4.44 -0.55 2.74
CA LYS A 37 -4.59 -1.72 3.60
C LYS A 37 -3.92 -1.55 4.97
N GLU A 38 -2.75 -0.91 5.02
CA GLU A 38 -2.04 -0.61 6.27
C GLU A 38 -2.82 0.41 7.13
N ASN A 39 -3.59 1.30 6.50
CA ASN A 39 -4.47 2.26 7.18
C ASN A 39 -5.85 1.66 7.58
N GLY A 40 -6.08 0.36 7.35
CA GLY A 40 -7.35 -0.31 7.62
C GLY A 40 -8.45 -0.06 6.58
N GLU A 41 -8.09 0.50 5.42
CA GLU A 41 -9.00 0.72 4.30
C GLU A 41 -9.00 -0.47 3.33
N ASP A 42 -10.11 -0.63 2.60
CA ASP A 42 -10.21 -1.65 1.55
C ASP A 42 -9.27 -1.30 0.39
N GLY A 43 -8.37 -2.22 0.07
CA GLY A 43 -7.55 -2.11 -1.13
C GLY A 43 -8.32 -2.43 -2.41
N PHE A 44 -7.73 -2.06 -3.55
CA PHE A 44 -8.31 -2.25 -4.88
C PHE A 44 -7.52 -3.25 -5.73
N LEU A 45 -6.41 -3.79 -5.23
CA LEU A 45 -5.60 -4.82 -5.89
C LEU A 45 -5.52 -6.10 -5.06
N PRO A 46 -5.40 -7.28 -5.71
CA PRO A 46 -5.06 -8.51 -5.02
C PRO A 46 -3.64 -8.43 -4.42
N ASN A 47 -3.35 -9.25 -3.42
CA ASN A 47 -2.02 -9.29 -2.82
C ASN A 47 -1.02 -10.01 -3.74
N PRO A 48 0.17 -9.43 -3.98
CA PRO A 48 1.21 -10.08 -4.77
C PRO A 48 1.81 -11.26 -4.00
N THR A 49 2.20 -12.30 -4.73
CA THR A 49 3.03 -13.39 -4.22
C THR A 49 4.50 -13.06 -4.39
N LYS A 50 5.31 -13.23 -3.35
CA LYS A 50 6.77 -13.09 -3.46
C LYS A 50 7.38 -14.40 -3.97
N ILE A 51 8.13 -14.32 -5.06
CA ILE A 51 8.91 -15.45 -5.61
C ILE A 51 10.33 -14.93 -5.86
N ASN A 52 11.33 -15.49 -5.17
CA ASN A 52 12.73 -15.04 -5.17
C ASN A 52 12.86 -13.53 -4.88
N ASN A 53 12.19 -13.06 -3.83
CA ASN A 53 12.16 -11.65 -3.40
C ASN A 53 11.57 -10.65 -4.45
N VAL A 54 10.97 -11.15 -5.53
CA VAL A 54 10.30 -10.33 -6.55
C VAL A 54 8.79 -10.52 -6.44
N GLN A 55 8.03 -9.42 -6.54
CA GLN A 55 6.57 -9.44 -6.54
C GLN A 55 6.04 -9.99 -7.87
N HIS A 56 5.14 -10.97 -7.75
CA HIS A 56 4.42 -11.56 -8.87
C HIS A 56 2.92 -11.59 -8.59
N PHE A 57 2.13 -11.61 -9.66
CA PHE A 57 0.69 -11.83 -9.62
C PHE A 57 0.33 -13.05 -10.46
N LYS A 58 -0.73 -13.76 -10.05
CA LYS A 58 -1.26 -14.86 -10.85
C LYS A 58 -1.83 -14.34 -12.17
N GLN A 59 -1.76 -15.14 -13.22
CA GLN A 59 -2.41 -14.82 -14.50
C GLN A 59 -3.91 -14.56 -14.33
N SER A 60 -4.60 -15.35 -13.51
CA SER A 60 -6.02 -15.19 -13.21
C SER A 60 -6.35 -13.81 -12.61
N GLN A 61 -5.43 -13.26 -11.81
CA GLN A 61 -5.58 -11.96 -11.15
C GLN A 61 -5.42 -10.77 -12.10
N VAL A 62 -4.90 -10.95 -13.32
CA VAL A 62 -4.68 -9.82 -14.26
C VAL A 62 -6.00 -9.11 -14.60
N LYS A 63 -7.10 -9.87 -14.71
CA LYS A 63 -8.44 -9.29 -14.95
C LYS A 63 -8.94 -8.50 -13.73
N GLU A 64 -8.70 -9.02 -12.53
CA GLU A 64 -9.06 -8.35 -11.27
C GLU A 64 -8.27 -7.04 -11.08
N ILE A 65 -6.96 -7.06 -11.35
CA ILE A 65 -6.10 -5.88 -11.31
C ILE A 65 -6.62 -4.82 -12.28
N ARG A 66 -6.95 -5.20 -13.52
CA ARG A 66 -7.52 -4.27 -14.51
C ARG A 66 -8.84 -3.67 -14.01
N ALA A 67 -9.74 -4.51 -13.48
CA ALA A 67 -11.03 -4.06 -12.98
C ALA A 67 -10.91 -3.14 -11.76
N GLY A 68 -10.02 -3.46 -10.82
CA GLY A 68 -9.73 -2.63 -9.64
C GLY A 68 -9.22 -1.25 -10.03
N ILE A 69 -8.28 -1.17 -10.97
CA ILE A 69 -7.76 0.11 -11.47
C ILE A 69 -8.83 0.90 -12.23
N ALA A 70 -9.68 0.23 -13.02
CA ALA A 70 -10.74 0.90 -13.78
C ALA A 70 -11.82 1.54 -12.88
N LYS A 71 -11.98 1.07 -11.64
CA LYS A 71 -12.92 1.66 -10.65
C LYS A 71 -12.42 2.98 -10.06
N LEU A 72 -11.11 3.27 -10.17
CA LEU A 72 -10.52 4.47 -9.60
C LEU A 72 -10.95 5.71 -10.39
N LYS A 73 -11.52 6.69 -9.69
CA LYS A 73 -11.85 8.00 -10.24
C LYS A 73 -10.69 8.98 -10.06
N ARG A 74 -10.75 10.07 -10.83
CA ARG A 74 -9.81 11.18 -10.72
C ARG A 74 -9.97 11.83 -9.35
N GLY A 75 -9.02 11.57 -8.44
CA GLY A 75 -8.99 12.17 -7.12
C GLY A 75 -8.94 11.16 -5.97
N ASP A 76 -9.39 9.93 -6.20
CA ASP A 76 -9.49 8.89 -5.16
C ASP A 76 -8.16 8.66 -4.45
N LEU A 77 -7.06 8.68 -5.21
CA LEU A 77 -5.73 8.44 -4.66
C LEU A 77 -5.02 9.73 -4.19
N LYS A 78 -5.68 10.89 -4.18
CA LYS A 78 -5.02 12.19 -3.90
C LYS A 78 -4.37 12.21 -2.52
N GLN A 79 -5.03 11.64 -1.52
CA GLN A 79 -4.50 11.58 -0.15
C GLN A 79 -3.20 10.77 -0.03
N TYR A 80 -3.03 9.73 -0.86
CA TYR A 80 -1.80 8.91 -0.90
C TYR A 80 -0.74 9.43 -1.87
N ARG A 81 -1.06 10.43 -2.69
CA ARG A 81 -0.06 11.11 -3.54
C ARG A 81 0.85 12.02 -2.71
N THR A 82 0.34 12.54 -1.59
CA THR A 82 1.11 13.30 -0.62
C THR A 82 2.09 12.39 0.09
N LYS A 83 3.38 12.51 -0.26
CA LYS A 83 4.44 11.98 0.59
C LYS A 83 4.41 12.82 1.87
N GLU A 84 3.87 12.28 2.95
CA GLU A 84 4.36 12.74 4.25
C GLU A 84 5.87 12.56 4.24
N THR A 85 6.60 13.66 4.42
CA THR A 85 8.05 13.58 4.57
C THR A 85 8.36 12.79 5.84
N THR A 86 9.53 12.17 5.91
CA THR A 86 10.00 11.53 7.16
C THR A 86 9.84 12.48 8.36
N TYR A 87 10.07 13.78 8.13
CA TYR A 87 9.83 14.82 9.11
C TYR A 87 8.37 14.92 9.57
N GLN A 88 7.40 14.90 8.65
CA GLN A 88 5.98 14.96 9.02
C GLN A 88 5.52 13.73 9.82
N LYS A 89 6.04 12.55 9.49
CA LYS A 89 5.79 11.32 10.26
C LYS A 89 6.39 11.38 11.65
N LEU A 90 7.67 11.73 11.75
CA LEU A 90 8.35 11.87 13.04
C LEU A 90 7.73 12.95 13.92
N LYS A 91 7.22 14.03 13.31
CA LYS A 91 6.51 15.09 14.02
C LYS A 91 5.20 14.57 14.62
N GLN A 92 4.40 13.83 13.85
CA GLN A 92 3.17 13.21 14.36
C GLN A 92 3.46 12.18 15.47
N GLU A 93 4.48 11.33 15.30
CA GLU A 93 4.90 10.38 16.34
C GLU A 93 5.34 11.09 17.62
N ASN A 94 6.12 12.17 17.53
CA ASN A 94 6.51 12.97 18.68
C ASN A 94 5.32 13.63 19.37
N GLU A 95 4.40 14.24 18.62
CA GLU A 95 3.20 14.87 19.19
C GLU A 95 2.30 13.84 19.90
N GLU A 96 2.20 12.61 19.39
CA GLU A 96 1.49 11.52 20.07
C GLU A 96 2.21 11.03 21.33
N LEU A 97 3.54 10.94 21.30
CA LEU A 97 4.35 10.57 22.46
C LEU A 97 4.26 11.63 23.56
N GLU A 98 4.33 12.92 23.22
CA GLU A 98 4.16 14.03 24.16
C GLU A 98 2.78 14.00 24.84
N LYS A 99 1.71 13.77 24.07
CA LYS A 99 0.35 13.63 24.64
C LYS A 99 0.24 12.44 25.59
N LYS A 100 0.88 11.30 25.25
CA LYS A 100 0.90 10.11 26.12
C LYS A 100 1.69 10.36 27.39
N LEU A 101 2.84 11.03 27.30
CA LEU A 101 3.65 11.43 28.46
C LEU A 101 2.88 12.39 29.39
N ALA A 102 2.29 13.45 28.85
CA ALA A 102 1.50 14.41 29.62
C ALA A 102 0.32 13.74 30.36
N ARG A 103 -0.35 12.77 29.72
CA ARG A 103 -1.42 11.99 30.36
C ARG A 103 -0.89 11.13 31.50
N LEU A 104 0.28 10.50 31.34
CA LEU A 104 0.88 9.66 32.39
C LEU A 104 1.42 10.49 33.56
N GLU A 105 1.96 11.68 33.28
CA GLU A 105 2.46 12.60 34.31
C GLU A 105 1.32 13.24 35.10
N GLY A 106 0.23 13.64 34.44
CA GLY A 106 -0.97 14.15 35.11
C GLY A 106 -1.65 13.12 36.04
N ILE A 107 -1.64 11.83 35.68
CA ILE A 107 -2.14 10.74 36.54
C ILE A 107 -1.21 10.49 37.74
N LYS A 108 0.09 10.74 37.59
CA LYS A 108 1.06 10.60 38.70
C LYS A 108 0.97 11.74 39.70
N SER A 109 0.64 12.97 39.28
CA SER A 109 0.53 14.12 40.19
C SER A 109 -0.72 14.11 41.08
N GLU A 110 -1.75 13.33 40.76
CA GLU A 110 -2.98 13.22 41.57
C GLU A 110 -2.93 12.07 42.61
N ASN A 111 -1.87 11.26 42.61
CA ASN A 111 -1.70 10.11 43.53
C ASN A 111 -0.56 10.30 44.55
N HIS A 112 -0.24 11.55 44.92
CA HIS A 112 0.69 11.88 46.01
C HIS A 112 0.11 12.89 46.98
#